data_AF-A0A7K0TM15-F1
#
_entry.id   AF-A0A7K0TM15-F1
#
_cell.length_a   1.000
_cell.length_b   1.000
_cell.length_c   1.000
_cell.angle_alpha   90.00
_cell.angle_beta   90.00
_cell.angle_gamma   90.00
#
_symmetry.space_group_name_H-M   'P 1'
#
loop_
_entity.id
_entity.type
_entity.pdbx_description
1 polymer ?
#
loop_
_entity_poly.entity_id
_entity_poly.type
_entity_poly.pdbx_seq_one_letter_code
_entity_poly.pdbx_strand_id
1 'polypeptide(L)'
;MSPAEFQAPGSTERTRGRRIPENSVTETAALHQVLDAGLVAHLAVVDESGHPYVLPVAYARRGEQVLFHGSTGSRLFRGLAAGQPTCLTVTLLDGLVLARSAFESSMNYRSAMVLGIATRLSGDDELDALACITEHLLPGRWSECRHPSPKERAATLTLGLDLNECSVKIRTGGPDDDPADLLDPVFSQIWAGEVPLQSMFAAPIADENTPTTINVPEYITKWQRR
;
A
#
# COMPACT_ATOMS: atom_id res chain seq x y z
N MET A 1 -17.44 8.93 -22.63
CA MET A 1 -17.92 8.87 -21.23
C MET A 1 -17.29 10.05 -20.51
N SER A 2 -18.06 10.82 -19.74
CA SER A 2 -17.49 11.82 -18.82
C SER A 2 -16.46 11.13 -17.93
N PRO A 3 -15.31 11.74 -17.60
CA PRO A 3 -14.52 11.28 -16.47
C PRO A 3 -15.48 11.17 -15.29
N ALA A 4 -15.57 10.00 -14.67
CA ALA A 4 -16.30 9.89 -13.41
C ALA A 4 -15.63 10.85 -12.43
N GLU A 5 -16.41 11.71 -11.77
CA GLU A 5 -15.88 12.57 -10.73
C GLU A 5 -15.24 11.69 -9.65
N PHE A 6 -14.01 12.02 -9.28
CA PHE A 6 -13.29 11.34 -8.22
C PHE A 6 -14.13 11.40 -6.92
N GLN A 7 -14.42 10.23 -6.34
CA GLN A 7 -15.25 10.16 -5.14
C GLN A 7 -14.37 10.13 -3.89
N ALA A 8 -14.79 10.86 -2.86
CA ALA A 8 -14.12 10.84 -1.57
C ALA A 8 -14.10 9.43 -0.96
N PRO A 9 -13.02 9.03 -0.26
CA PRO A 9 -12.97 7.76 0.47
C PRO A 9 -14.21 7.51 1.34
N GLY A 10 -14.77 6.31 1.26
CA GLY A 10 -15.93 5.88 2.05
C GLY A 10 -17.29 6.39 1.56
N SER A 11 -17.33 7.00 0.36
CA SER A 11 -18.57 7.53 -0.25
C SER A 11 -19.57 6.44 -0.63
N THR A 12 -19.11 5.24 -1.00
CA THR A 12 -19.97 4.14 -1.48
C THR A 12 -20.45 3.25 -0.33
N GLU A 13 -21.53 2.49 -0.55
CA GLU A 13 -22.04 1.56 0.45
C GLU A 13 -20.98 0.51 0.87
N ARG A 14 -20.17 0.06 -0.09
CA ARG A 14 -19.13 -0.96 0.11
C ARG A 14 -17.88 -0.43 0.80
N THR A 15 -17.61 0.86 0.70
CA THR A 15 -16.40 1.50 1.27
C THR A 15 -16.67 2.26 2.56
N ARG A 16 -17.94 2.50 2.91
CA ARG A 16 -18.34 3.14 4.17
C ARG A 16 -17.93 2.31 5.38
N GLY A 17 -17.08 2.87 6.23
CA GLY A 17 -16.69 2.26 7.50
C GLY A 17 -17.88 2.11 8.45
N ARG A 18 -18.10 0.89 8.96
CA ARG A 18 -19.22 0.59 9.89
C ARG A 18 -18.77 0.33 11.32
N ARG A 19 -17.59 -0.25 11.51
CA ARG A 19 -17.01 -0.57 12.83
C ARG A 19 -15.88 0.39 13.15
N ILE A 20 -15.98 1.07 14.30
CA ILE A 20 -15.08 2.16 14.71
C ILE A 20 -15.01 3.22 13.59
N PRO A 21 -16.16 3.81 13.19
CA PRO A 21 -16.26 4.78 12.10
C PRO A 21 -15.49 6.08 12.38
N GLU A 22 -15.21 6.41 13.64
CA GLU A 22 -14.36 7.53 14.05
C GLU A 22 -12.93 7.43 13.50
N ASN A 23 -12.47 6.23 13.16
CA ASN A 23 -11.19 6.01 12.49
C ASN A 23 -11.29 6.09 10.96
N SER A 24 -12.50 6.21 10.39
CA SER A 24 -12.68 6.37 8.95
C SER A 24 -12.39 7.79 8.52
N VAL A 25 -11.54 7.93 7.49
CA VAL A 25 -11.04 9.21 7.00
C VAL A 25 -11.60 9.42 5.60
N THR A 26 -12.11 10.63 5.32
CA THR A 26 -12.80 10.94 4.05
C THR A 26 -11.99 11.89 3.16
N GLU A 27 -10.87 12.40 3.66
CA GLU A 27 -9.97 13.26 2.96
C GLU A 27 -9.14 12.48 1.93
N THR A 28 -9.26 12.83 0.65
CA THR A 28 -8.42 12.29 -0.44
C THR A 28 -6.93 12.42 -0.16
N ALA A 29 -6.52 13.52 0.50
CA ALA A 29 -5.13 13.73 0.88
C ALA A 29 -4.61 12.63 1.81
N ALA A 30 -5.45 12.09 2.70
CA ALA A 30 -5.07 10.98 3.57
C ALA A 30 -4.91 9.68 2.79
N LEU A 31 -5.80 9.39 1.82
CA LEU A 31 -5.65 8.26 0.91
C LEU A 31 -4.30 8.32 0.19
N HIS A 32 -3.97 9.47 -0.40
CA HIS A 32 -2.71 9.68 -1.10
C HIS A 32 -1.52 9.47 -0.18
N GLN A 33 -1.54 10.03 1.03
CA GLN A 33 -0.46 9.86 2.01
C GLN A 33 -0.23 8.39 2.38
N VAL A 34 -1.28 7.58 2.57
CA VAL A 34 -1.13 6.15 2.85
C VAL A 34 -0.53 5.42 1.66
N LEU A 35 -1.05 5.68 0.44
CA LEU A 35 -0.57 5.05 -0.78
C LEU A 35 0.87 5.47 -1.12
N ASP A 36 1.27 6.70 -0.84
CA ASP A 36 2.62 7.18 -1.12
C ASP A 36 3.63 6.66 -0.09
N ALA A 37 3.21 6.48 1.16
CA ALA A 37 4.08 5.91 2.19
C ALA A 37 4.31 4.40 1.99
N GLY A 38 3.31 3.65 1.53
CA GLY A 38 3.40 2.19 1.32
C GLY A 38 4.27 1.76 0.14
N LEU A 39 5.03 0.67 0.32
CA LEU A 39 5.85 0.04 -0.73
C LEU A 39 5.20 -1.21 -1.34
N VAL A 40 4.37 -1.88 -0.54
CA VAL A 40 3.74 -3.15 -0.87
C VAL A 40 2.23 -2.98 -0.70
N ALA A 41 1.49 -3.44 -1.70
CA ALA A 41 0.07 -3.62 -1.61
C ALA A 41 -0.28 -5.12 -1.62
N HIS A 42 -1.39 -5.46 -1.00
CA HIS A 42 -1.97 -6.80 -1.00
C HIS A 42 -3.16 -6.81 -1.94
N LEU A 43 -3.04 -7.54 -3.04
CA LEU A 43 -4.02 -7.59 -4.11
C LEU A 43 -4.85 -8.86 -4.02
N ALA A 44 -6.15 -8.71 -3.76
CA ALA A 44 -7.10 -9.81 -3.75
C ALA A 44 -7.48 -10.20 -5.18
N VAL A 45 -7.24 -11.45 -5.56
CA VAL A 45 -7.56 -11.98 -6.88
C VAL A 45 -8.33 -13.28 -6.73
N VAL A 46 -9.36 -13.46 -7.53
CA VAL A 46 -10.14 -14.69 -7.56
C VAL A 46 -9.82 -15.43 -8.84
N ASP A 47 -9.49 -16.72 -8.73
CA ASP A 47 -9.21 -17.51 -9.91
C ASP A 47 -10.50 -17.97 -10.64
N GLU A 48 -10.35 -18.64 -11.78
CA GLU A 48 -11.49 -19.12 -12.58
C GLU A 48 -12.42 -20.09 -11.82
N SER A 49 -11.93 -20.75 -10.77
CA SER A 49 -12.72 -21.65 -9.92
C SER A 49 -13.43 -20.93 -8.77
N GLY A 50 -13.17 -19.64 -8.58
CA GLY A 50 -13.70 -18.87 -7.47
C GLY A 50 -12.81 -18.86 -6.22
N HIS A 51 -11.59 -19.43 -6.27
CA HIS A 51 -10.70 -19.45 -5.10
C HIS A 51 -10.03 -18.09 -4.89
N PRO A 52 -10.09 -17.51 -3.67
CA PRO A 52 -9.46 -16.23 -3.38
C PRO A 52 -7.96 -16.39 -3.07
N TYR A 53 -7.17 -15.49 -3.63
CA TYR A 53 -5.74 -15.32 -3.37
C TYR A 53 -5.47 -13.89 -2.93
N VAL A 54 -4.41 -13.71 -2.15
CA VAL A 54 -3.89 -12.38 -1.80
C VAL A 54 -2.42 -12.32 -2.23
N LEU A 55 -2.12 -11.48 -3.21
CA LEU A 55 -0.80 -11.35 -3.79
C LEU A 55 -0.10 -10.10 -3.24
N PRO A 56 1.09 -10.21 -2.62
CA PRO A 56 1.90 -9.04 -2.35
C PRO A 56 2.51 -8.53 -3.65
N VAL A 57 2.32 -7.23 -3.93
CA VAL A 57 2.83 -6.58 -5.14
C VAL A 57 3.48 -5.24 -4.78
N ALA A 58 4.56 -4.91 -5.47
CA ALA A 58 4.99 -3.52 -5.56
C ALA A 58 3.99 -2.72 -6.38
N TYR A 59 3.81 -1.45 -6.03
CA TYR A 59 2.90 -0.55 -6.74
C TYR A 59 3.45 0.88 -6.72
N ALA A 60 2.79 1.78 -7.44
CA ALA A 60 2.94 3.22 -7.27
C ALA A 60 1.57 3.89 -7.42
N ARG A 61 1.43 5.11 -6.88
CA ARG A 61 0.30 5.98 -7.20
C ARG A 61 0.71 6.96 -8.30
N ARG A 62 -0.15 7.15 -9.31
CA ARG A 62 -0.03 8.16 -10.35
C ARG A 62 -1.35 8.92 -10.44
N GLY A 63 -1.42 10.10 -9.82
CA GLY A 63 -2.67 10.84 -9.69
C GLY A 63 -3.71 10.04 -8.90
N GLU A 64 -4.85 9.75 -9.54
CA GLU A 64 -5.98 9.00 -8.96
C GLU A 64 -6.02 7.53 -9.42
N GLN A 65 -4.85 6.96 -9.73
CA GLN A 65 -4.72 5.57 -10.13
C GLN A 65 -3.54 4.92 -9.39
N VAL A 66 -3.71 3.66 -8.97
CA VAL A 66 -2.60 2.82 -8.50
C VAL A 66 -2.15 1.90 -9.62
N LEU A 67 -0.83 1.82 -9.80
CA LEU A 67 -0.15 1.12 -10.85
C LEU A 67 0.58 -0.06 -10.26
N PHE A 68 0.48 -1.23 -10.87
CA PHE A 68 1.21 -2.43 -10.47
C PHE A 68 1.49 -3.30 -11.69
N HIS A 69 2.43 -4.23 -11.57
CA HIS A 69 2.77 -5.12 -12.68
C HIS A 69 2.97 -6.56 -12.21
N GLY A 70 2.92 -7.48 -13.18
CA GLY A 70 3.20 -8.89 -12.96
C GLY A 70 3.54 -9.59 -14.27
N SER A 71 3.80 -10.90 -14.21
CA SER A 71 4.14 -11.68 -15.39
C SER A 71 2.92 -11.93 -16.28
N THR A 72 3.08 -11.83 -17.60
CA THR A 72 2.10 -12.32 -18.58
C THR A 72 1.81 -13.83 -18.46
N GLY A 73 2.73 -14.60 -17.86
CA GLY A 73 2.55 -16.02 -17.57
C GLY A 73 1.67 -16.32 -16.35
N SER A 74 1.42 -15.33 -15.49
CA SER A 74 0.61 -15.54 -14.28
C SER A 74 -0.88 -15.64 -14.62
N ARG A 75 -1.52 -16.76 -14.27
CA ARG A 75 -2.97 -16.95 -14.45
C ARG A 75 -3.78 -15.88 -13.70
N LEU A 76 -3.34 -15.52 -12.49
CA LEU A 76 -4.03 -14.53 -11.65
C LEU A 76 -3.96 -13.12 -12.26
N PHE A 77 -2.79 -12.71 -12.76
CA PHE A 77 -2.65 -11.42 -13.45
C PHE A 77 -3.39 -11.38 -14.79
N ARG A 78 -3.47 -12.50 -15.52
CA ARG A 78 -4.30 -12.59 -16.73
C ARG A 78 -5.78 -12.40 -16.42
N GLY A 79 -6.27 -12.93 -15.30
CA GLY A 79 -7.63 -12.71 -14.83
C GLY A 79 -7.92 -11.23 -14.54
N LEU A 80 -7.01 -10.55 -13.84
CA LEU A 80 -7.09 -9.11 -13.62
C LEU A 80 -7.08 -8.31 -14.91
N ALA A 81 -6.17 -8.63 -15.84
CA ALA A 81 -6.09 -7.98 -17.14
C ALA A 81 -7.34 -8.23 -18.02
N ALA A 82 -8.09 -9.30 -17.74
CA ALA A 82 -9.35 -9.62 -18.39
C ALA A 82 -10.57 -8.93 -17.73
N GLY A 83 -10.34 -8.08 -16.71
CA GLY A 83 -11.39 -7.29 -16.08
C GLY A 83 -12.04 -7.91 -14.85
N GLN A 84 -11.39 -8.88 -14.19
CA GLN A 84 -11.88 -9.40 -12.93
C GLN A 84 -11.88 -8.31 -11.83
N PRO A 85 -12.95 -8.23 -11.01
CA PRO A 85 -12.96 -7.36 -9.85
C PRO A 85 -11.84 -7.72 -8.86
N THR A 86 -11.27 -6.70 -8.23
CA THR A 86 -10.18 -6.85 -7.26
C THR A 86 -10.35 -5.87 -6.09
N CYS A 87 -9.57 -6.14 -5.04
CA CYS A 87 -9.35 -5.24 -3.92
C CYS A 87 -7.85 -5.10 -3.70
N LEU A 88 -7.34 -3.88 -3.78
CA LEU A 88 -5.96 -3.56 -3.43
C LEU A 88 -5.95 -2.94 -2.03
N THR A 89 -5.16 -3.51 -1.12
CA THR A 89 -5.04 -3.03 0.27
C THR A 89 -3.61 -2.66 0.61
N VAL A 90 -3.42 -1.47 1.17
CA VAL A 90 -2.15 -1.01 1.75
C VAL A 90 -2.36 -0.82 3.25
N THR A 91 -1.43 -1.34 4.05
CA THR A 91 -1.45 -1.21 5.52
C THR A 91 -0.06 -0.81 6.01
N LEU A 92 -0.02 0.20 6.86
CA LEU A 92 1.17 0.68 7.57
C LEU A 92 0.90 0.50 9.06
N LEU A 93 1.72 -0.31 9.73
CA LEU A 93 1.68 -0.49 11.17
C LEU A 93 2.56 0.58 11.82
N ASP A 94 1.96 1.43 12.63
CA ASP A 94 2.63 2.59 13.25
C ASP A 94 2.94 2.36 14.73
N GLY A 95 2.35 1.34 15.36
CA GLY A 95 2.68 0.95 16.73
C GLY A 95 1.71 -0.04 17.36
N LEU A 96 2.07 -0.56 18.53
CA LEU A 96 1.20 -1.38 19.37
C LEU A 96 0.57 -0.51 20.45
N VAL A 97 -0.67 -0.81 20.81
CA VAL A 97 -1.37 -0.14 21.90
C VAL A 97 -1.70 -1.16 22.96
N LEU A 98 -1.16 -0.92 24.16
CA LEU A 98 -1.28 -1.80 25.30
C LEU A 98 -2.23 -1.12 26.29
N ALA A 99 -3.44 -1.67 26.39
CA ALA A 99 -4.42 -1.27 27.38
C ALA A 99 -4.24 -2.09 28.67
N ARG A 100 -4.93 -1.71 29.74
CA ARG A 100 -4.97 -2.47 30.99
C ARG A 100 -5.73 -3.78 30.82
N SER A 101 -6.65 -3.83 29.85
CA SER A 101 -7.33 -5.04 29.43
C SER A 101 -6.79 -5.57 28.09
N ALA A 102 -6.84 -6.89 27.92
CA ALA A 102 -6.50 -7.51 26.63
C ALA A 102 -7.50 -7.12 25.52
N PHE A 103 -8.74 -6.78 25.90
CA PHE A 103 -9.80 -6.43 24.95
C PHE A 103 -9.57 -5.06 24.30
N GLU A 104 -9.14 -4.06 25.10
CA GLU A 104 -8.86 -2.70 24.61
C GLU A 104 -7.46 -2.54 24.01
N SER A 105 -6.62 -3.57 24.12
CA SER A 105 -5.32 -3.60 23.45
C SER A 105 -5.48 -3.71 21.93
N SER A 106 -4.63 -2.99 21.19
CA SER A 106 -4.78 -2.82 19.75
C SER A 106 -3.45 -2.43 19.08
N MET A 107 -3.55 -1.74 17.94
CA MET A 107 -2.43 -1.22 17.16
C MET A 107 -2.77 0.15 16.57
N ASN A 108 -1.80 1.03 16.46
CA ASN A 108 -1.88 2.22 15.63
C ASN A 108 -1.47 1.87 14.19
N TYR A 109 -2.26 2.34 13.23
CA TYR A 109 -2.08 1.99 11.83
C TYR A 109 -2.73 3.02 10.92
N ARG A 110 -2.29 2.98 9.66
CA ARG A 110 -2.95 3.62 8.53
C ARG A 110 -3.22 2.56 7.47
N SER A 111 -4.42 2.53 6.91
CA SER A 111 -4.74 1.63 5.81
C SER A 111 -5.62 2.29 4.75
N ALA A 112 -5.44 1.82 3.52
CA ALA A 112 -6.24 2.18 2.37
C ALA A 112 -6.70 0.90 1.65
N MET A 113 -7.97 0.83 1.29
CA MET A 113 -8.54 -0.21 0.44
C MET A 113 -9.10 0.42 -0.83
N VAL A 114 -8.81 -0.17 -1.98
CA VAL A 114 -9.28 0.28 -3.29
C VAL A 114 -9.98 -0.89 -3.97
N LEU A 115 -11.25 -0.69 -4.31
CA LEU A 115 -12.07 -1.67 -5.00
C LEU A 115 -12.22 -1.24 -6.47
N GLY A 116 -12.23 -2.21 -7.37
CA GLY A 116 -12.52 -1.90 -8.76
C GLY A 116 -12.10 -2.99 -9.72
N ILE A 117 -11.93 -2.60 -10.98
CA ILE A 117 -11.48 -3.45 -12.08
C ILE A 117 -10.20 -2.83 -12.62
N ALA A 118 -9.13 -3.63 -12.67
CA ALA A 118 -7.87 -3.18 -13.22
C ALA A 118 -7.94 -3.08 -14.75
N THR A 119 -7.26 -2.08 -15.31
CA THR A 119 -7.14 -1.87 -16.75
C THR A 119 -5.72 -2.14 -17.20
N ARG A 120 -5.56 -2.75 -18.38
CA ARG A 120 -4.23 -3.02 -18.95
C ARG A 120 -3.67 -1.77 -19.61
N LEU A 121 -2.47 -1.38 -19.21
CA LEU A 121 -1.72 -0.27 -19.82
C LEU A 121 -0.84 -0.80 -20.96
N SER A 122 -0.60 0.03 -21.98
CA SER A 122 0.20 -0.34 -23.15
C SER A 122 0.94 0.87 -23.75
N GLY A 123 1.92 0.62 -24.61
CA GLY A 123 2.61 1.68 -25.34
C GLY A 123 3.41 2.60 -24.42
N ASP A 124 3.23 3.92 -24.55
CA ASP A 124 3.92 4.91 -23.73
C ASP A 124 3.36 4.96 -22.30
N ASP A 125 2.07 4.69 -22.12
CA ASP A 125 1.43 4.68 -20.81
C ASP A 125 1.94 3.52 -19.91
N GLU A 126 2.20 2.36 -20.52
CA GLU A 126 2.87 1.24 -19.86
C GLU A 126 4.29 1.62 -19.40
N LEU A 127 5.05 2.32 -20.25
CA LEU A 127 6.42 2.74 -19.93
C LEU A 127 6.44 3.77 -18.80
N ASP A 128 5.56 4.77 -18.86
CA ASP A 128 5.39 5.76 -17.80
C ASP A 128 5.00 5.08 -16.49
N ALA A 129 4.07 4.11 -16.52
CA ALA A 129 3.68 3.39 -15.33
C ALA A 129 4.82 2.55 -14.71
N LEU A 130 5.64 1.89 -15.55
CA LEU A 130 6.84 1.19 -15.08
C LEU A 130 7.89 2.14 -14.49
N ALA A 131 8.02 3.34 -15.05
CA ALA A 131 8.87 4.39 -14.50
C ALA A 131 8.33 4.87 -13.14
N CYS A 132 7.02 5.15 -13.02
CA CYS A 132 6.40 5.51 -11.74
C CYS A 132 6.59 4.44 -10.67
N ILE A 133 6.40 3.16 -11.00
CA ILE A 133 6.66 2.05 -10.05
C ILE A 133 8.12 2.02 -9.62
N THR A 134 9.05 2.18 -10.57
CA THR A 134 10.49 2.19 -10.27
C THR A 134 10.86 3.36 -9.35
N GLU A 135 10.39 4.57 -9.66
CA GLU A 135 10.68 5.79 -8.90
C GLU A 135 10.00 5.80 -7.53
N HIS A 136 8.81 5.20 -7.40
CA HIS A 136 8.15 5.04 -6.11
C HIS A 136 8.94 4.12 -5.18
N LEU A 137 9.50 3.03 -5.72
CA LEU A 137 10.30 2.09 -4.96
C LEU A 137 11.70 2.63 -4.68
N LEU A 138 12.33 3.28 -5.66
CA LEU A 138 13.73 3.70 -5.62
C LEU A 138 13.86 5.03 -6.38
N PRO A 139 13.61 6.19 -5.73
CA PRO A 139 13.66 7.49 -6.37
C PRO A 139 15.04 7.75 -7.01
N GLY A 140 15.08 8.07 -8.30
CA GLY A 140 16.28 8.27 -9.11
C GLY A 140 16.76 7.03 -9.88
N ARG A 141 16.22 5.84 -9.57
CA ARG A 141 16.68 4.59 -10.19
C ARG A 141 16.39 4.52 -11.67
N TRP A 142 15.24 5.05 -12.13
CA TRP A 142 14.85 4.97 -13.53
C TRP A 142 15.86 5.70 -14.44
N SER A 143 16.38 6.83 -13.96
CA SER A 143 17.37 7.63 -14.72
C SER A 143 18.77 7.01 -14.76
N GLU A 144 19.12 6.19 -13.77
CA GLU A 144 20.45 5.55 -13.69
C GLU A 144 20.49 4.23 -14.48
N CYS A 145 19.43 3.42 -14.42
CA CYS A 145 19.44 2.08 -14.97
C CYS A 145 18.97 2.02 -16.44
N ARG A 146 19.34 0.95 -17.15
CA ARG A 146 18.84 0.70 -18.51
C ARG A 146 17.32 0.49 -18.48
N HIS A 147 16.59 1.21 -19.33
CA HIS A 147 15.14 1.03 -19.49
C HIS A 147 14.76 -0.38 -20.00
N PRO A 148 13.52 -0.85 -19.73
CA PRO A 148 13.02 -2.14 -20.19
C PRO A 148 13.09 -2.30 -21.72
N SER A 149 13.62 -3.43 -22.16
CA SER A 149 13.67 -3.86 -23.55
C SER A 149 12.29 -4.32 -24.04
N PRO A 150 12.07 -4.41 -25.37
CA PRO A 150 10.82 -4.94 -25.92
C PRO A 150 10.46 -6.34 -25.40
N LYS A 151 11.46 -7.20 -25.16
CA LYS A 151 11.25 -8.55 -24.63
C LYS A 151 10.78 -8.53 -23.18
N GLU A 152 11.39 -7.68 -22.34
CA GLU A 152 11.02 -7.52 -20.93
C GLU A 152 9.58 -6.99 -20.82
N ARG A 153 9.23 -5.99 -21.65
CA ARG A 153 7.86 -5.46 -21.75
C ARG A 153 6.85 -6.50 -22.20
N ALA A 154 7.16 -7.29 -23.25
CA ALA A 154 6.28 -8.36 -23.72
C ALA A 154 6.03 -9.45 -22.66
N ALA A 155 6.93 -9.61 -21.68
CA ALA A 155 6.76 -10.54 -20.56
C ALA A 155 6.00 -9.94 -19.36
N THR A 156 5.62 -8.66 -19.43
CA THR A 156 5.06 -7.89 -18.31
C THR A 156 3.61 -7.46 -18.60
N LEU A 157 2.73 -7.69 -17.64
CA LEU A 157 1.40 -7.08 -17.58
C LEU A 157 1.47 -5.89 -16.63
N THR A 158 1.35 -4.68 -17.17
CA THR A 158 1.24 -3.45 -16.39
C THR A 158 -0.23 -3.05 -16.30
N LEU A 159 -0.71 -2.86 -15.08
CA LEU A 159 -2.12 -2.65 -14.78
C LEU A 159 -2.31 -1.36 -13.96
N GLY A 160 -3.41 -0.65 -14.24
CA GLY A 160 -3.87 0.51 -13.48
C GLY A 160 -5.23 0.24 -12.83
N LEU A 161 -5.40 0.61 -11.57
CA LEU A 161 -6.67 0.53 -10.83
C LEU A 161 -7.04 1.92 -10.33
N ASP A 162 -8.21 2.41 -10.74
CA ASP A 162 -8.69 3.74 -10.39
C ASP A 162 -9.10 3.82 -8.92
N LEU A 163 -8.84 4.97 -8.29
CA LEU A 163 -9.12 5.23 -6.88
C LEU A 163 -10.59 5.63 -6.61
N ASN A 164 -11.49 5.44 -7.59
CA ASN A 164 -12.88 5.90 -7.55
C ASN A 164 -13.75 5.25 -6.47
N GLU A 165 -13.40 4.04 -6.02
CA GLU A 165 -14.10 3.35 -4.94
C GLU A 165 -13.08 2.89 -3.90
N CYS A 166 -12.83 3.73 -2.90
CA CYS A 166 -11.82 3.47 -1.88
C CYS A 166 -12.29 3.78 -0.46
N SER A 167 -11.59 3.26 0.54
CA SER A 167 -11.76 3.62 1.95
C SER A 167 -10.42 3.80 2.64
N VAL A 168 -10.38 4.67 3.63
CA VAL A 168 -9.20 4.92 4.47
C VAL A 168 -9.57 4.74 5.93
N LYS A 169 -8.70 4.08 6.68
CA LYS A 169 -8.84 3.94 8.13
C LYS A 169 -7.53 4.24 8.83
N ILE A 170 -7.57 5.12 9.82
CA ILE A 170 -6.39 5.55 10.59
C ILE A 170 -6.71 5.45 12.08
N ARG A 171 -5.83 4.80 12.85
CA ARG A 171 -5.86 4.80 14.32
C ARG A 171 -4.54 5.35 14.83
N THR A 172 -4.63 6.33 15.72
CA THR A 172 -3.49 6.93 16.44
C THR A 172 -3.84 7.11 17.92
N GLY A 173 -2.83 7.19 18.79
CA GLY A 173 -3.01 7.49 20.21
C GLY A 173 -3.14 6.25 21.09
N GLY A 174 -3.40 6.51 22.37
CA GLY A 174 -3.33 5.55 23.46
C GLY A 174 -4.46 4.51 23.52
N PRO A 175 -4.45 3.69 24.59
CA PRO A 175 -5.57 2.81 24.89
C PRO A 175 -6.80 3.60 25.35
N ASP A 176 -7.98 3.05 25.10
CA ASP A 176 -9.27 3.55 25.60
C ASP A 176 -9.76 2.59 26.70
N ASP A 177 -9.13 2.66 27.87
CA ASP A 177 -9.43 1.76 28.99
C ASP A 177 -10.85 1.99 29.53
N ASP A 178 -11.51 0.91 29.96
CA ASP A 178 -12.76 1.02 30.71
C ASP A 178 -12.50 1.86 31.99
N PRO A 179 -13.32 2.90 32.29
CA PRO A 179 -13.19 3.67 33.52
C PRO A 179 -13.13 2.82 34.79
N ALA A 180 -13.75 1.63 34.81
CA ALA A 180 -13.67 0.69 35.93
C ALA A 180 -12.25 0.12 36.12
N ASP A 181 -11.52 -0.18 35.04
CA ASP A 181 -10.15 -0.68 35.10
C ASP A 181 -9.18 0.37 35.68
N LEU A 182 -9.48 1.66 35.47
CA LEU A 182 -8.72 2.77 36.04
C LEU A 182 -8.95 2.95 37.56
N LEU A 183 -10.08 2.48 38.08
CA LEU A 183 -10.45 2.56 39.50
C LEU A 183 -10.14 1.26 40.27
N ASP A 184 -10.00 0.14 39.57
CA ASP A 184 -9.69 -1.15 40.16
C ASP A 184 -8.29 -1.15 40.81
N PRO A 185 -8.14 -1.63 42.05
CA PRO A 185 -6.87 -1.58 42.78
C PRO A 185 -5.76 -2.45 42.16
N VAL A 186 -6.10 -3.42 41.32
CA VAL A 186 -5.16 -4.28 40.60
C VAL A 186 -4.93 -3.77 39.19
N PHE A 187 -5.99 -3.55 38.41
CA PHE A 187 -5.85 -3.19 36.99
C PHE A 187 -5.31 -1.78 36.76
N SER A 188 -5.60 -0.83 37.66
CA SER A 188 -5.03 0.52 37.59
C SER A 188 -3.49 0.54 37.65
N GLN A 189 -2.89 -0.51 38.24
CA GLN A 189 -1.44 -0.69 38.37
C GLN A 189 -0.78 -1.37 37.16
N ILE A 190 -1.58 -1.81 36.17
CA ILE A 190 -1.05 -2.33 34.90
C ILE A 190 -0.54 -1.17 34.06
N TRP A 191 0.67 -1.31 33.52
CA TRP A 191 1.22 -0.33 32.58
C TRP A 191 0.41 -0.33 31.28
N ALA A 192 0.00 0.85 30.84
CA ALA A 192 -0.75 1.04 29.61
C ALA A 192 -0.15 2.21 28.81
N GLY A 193 -0.15 2.09 27.49
CA GLY A 193 0.48 3.06 26.61
C GLY A 193 0.68 2.55 25.19
N GLU A 194 1.60 3.19 24.48
CA GLU A 194 1.93 2.88 23.09
C GLU A 194 3.37 2.41 22.97
N VAL A 195 3.61 1.45 22.07
CA VAL A 195 4.93 1.08 21.59
C VAL A 195 5.00 1.46 20.11
N PRO A 196 5.51 2.66 19.76
CA PRO A 196 5.63 3.09 18.38
C PRO A 196 6.51 2.16 17.56
N LEU A 197 6.11 1.90 16.32
CA LEU A 197 6.89 1.14 15.34
C LEU A 197 7.48 2.11 14.32
N GLN A 198 8.79 2.03 14.12
CA GLN A 198 9.50 2.80 13.10
C GLN A 198 10.20 1.85 12.14
N SER A 199 9.99 2.06 10.84
CA SER A 199 10.69 1.34 9.78
C SER A 199 11.83 2.20 9.25
N MET A 200 12.99 1.59 9.02
CA MET A 200 14.14 2.27 8.43
C MET A 200 14.88 1.33 7.47
N PHE A 201 15.45 1.90 6.41
CA PHE A 201 16.37 1.18 5.56
C PHE A 201 17.72 1.02 6.26
N ALA A 202 18.31 -0.18 6.16
CA ALA A 202 19.65 -0.46 6.64
C ALA A 202 20.71 0.00 5.61
N ALA A 203 21.98 -0.15 5.96
CA ALA A 203 23.08 0.12 5.05
C ALA A 203 22.97 -0.72 3.76
N PRO A 204 23.14 -0.12 2.57
CA PRO A 204 23.12 -0.85 1.31
C PRO A 204 24.22 -1.92 1.23
N ILE A 205 23.89 -3.06 0.63
CA ILE A 205 24.80 -4.18 0.42
C ILE A 205 25.03 -4.31 -1.09
N ALA A 206 26.29 -4.15 -1.53
CA ALA A 206 26.65 -4.36 -2.92
C ALA A 206 26.61 -5.85 -3.28
N ASP A 207 26.27 -6.17 -4.53
CA ASP A 207 26.35 -7.53 -5.04
C ASP A 207 27.81 -7.94 -5.32
N GLU A 208 28.06 -9.22 -5.56
CA GLU A 208 29.40 -9.75 -5.82
C GLU A 208 30.01 -9.29 -7.15
N ASN A 209 29.19 -8.80 -8.09
CA ASN A 209 29.62 -8.38 -9.42
C ASN A 209 29.96 -6.89 -9.48
N THR A 210 29.61 -6.11 -8.45
CA THR A 210 29.91 -4.69 -8.37
C THR A 210 31.40 -4.50 -8.05
N PRO A 211 32.21 -3.89 -8.94
CA PRO A 211 33.59 -3.59 -8.64
C PRO A 211 33.70 -2.72 -7.38
N THR A 212 34.71 -2.98 -6.54
CA THR A 212 34.94 -2.23 -5.29
C THR A 212 35.22 -0.74 -5.47
N THR A 213 35.49 -0.32 -6.70
CA THR A 213 35.68 1.09 -7.08
C THR A 213 34.35 1.83 -7.31
N ILE A 214 33.22 1.11 -7.43
CA ILE A 214 31.91 1.70 -7.61
C ILE A 214 31.28 1.95 -6.24
N ASN A 215 31.02 3.22 -5.94
CA ASN A 215 30.35 3.63 -4.72
C ASN A 215 28.83 3.44 -4.83
N VAL A 216 28.18 3.32 -3.68
CA VAL A 216 26.71 3.36 -3.59
C VAL A 216 26.21 4.70 -4.18
N PRO A 217 25.22 4.68 -5.09
CA PRO A 217 24.69 5.90 -5.69
C PRO A 217 24.12 6.88 -4.66
N GLU A 218 24.25 8.19 -4.92
CA GLU A 218 23.77 9.23 -4.01
C GLU A 218 22.26 9.14 -3.74
N TYR A 219 21.46 8.75 -4.73
CA TYR A 219 20.01 8.65 -4.56
C TYR A 219 19.62 7.54 -3.57
N ILE A 220 20.48 6.53 -3.35
CA ILE A 220 20.30 5.50 -2.33
C ILE A 220 20.78 6.00 -0.96
N THR A 221 21.96 6.63 -0.90
CA THR A 221 22.53 7.09 0.39
C THR A 221 21.77 8.27 1.00
N LYS A 222 21.14 9.10 0.17
CA LYS A 222 20.28 10.22 0.58
C LYS A 222 18.81 9.81 0.70
N TRP A 223 18.46 8.57 0.35
CA TRP A 223 17.07 8.13 0.39
C TRP A 223 16.55 8.11 1.82
N GLN A 224 15.52 8.90 2.06
CA GLN A 224 14.78 8.88 3.31
C GLN A 224 13.32 8.65 2.95
N ARG A 225 12.73 7.59 3.52
CA ARG A 225 11.29 7.36 3.50
C ARG A 225 10.82 7.37 4.94
N ARG A 226 9.80 8.17 5.23
CA ARG A 226 9.12 8.24 6.54
C ARG A 226 7.67 7.82 6.36
#